data_AF-A0A6L9L0L3-F1
#
_entry.id   AF-A0A6L9L0L3-F1
#
_cell.length_a   1.000
_cell.length_b   1.000
_cell.length_c   1.000
_cell.angle_alpha   90.00
_cell.angle_beta   90.00
_cell.angle_gamma   90.00
#
_symmetry.space_group_name_H-M   'P 1'
#
loop_
_entity.id
_entity.type
_entity.pdbx_description
1 polymer ?
#
loop_
_entity_poly.entity_id
_entity_poly.type
_entity_poly.pdbx_seq_one_letter_code
_entity_poly.pdbx_strand_id
1 'polypeptide(L)'
;HPGTLRVISLCMPYLTTSLGEVETTLSDPRRGYISRYALGRDYHKILRSRLQQLAHRLEQHWGPFNYRVFTDSAPVLEVEIANQGGLGWRGKHTLLLRREGGSFFFLGEIYTDLPLSVDAPVEDHCGTCQSCIDICPTQAILGPYQLDAQRCISYLTIELKGSIPEPLRPLIGNRIYGCDDCQLVCPWNRFAQQSAISDFAPRATLQPDELVALFSWEESQFNERLAGSAIRRIGHERWLRNVAVALGNGPPDPLAIAALAQRQNHPSALVREHVNWALHRLSE
;
A
#
# COMPACT_ATOMS: atom_id res chain seq x y z
N HIS A 1 10.08 3.96 -23.86
CA HIS A 1 10.07 2.98 -24.97
C HIS A 1 10.57 3.71 -26.21
N PRO A 2 11.46 3.15 -27.04
CA PRO A 2 11.95 3.86 -28.23
C PRO A 2 10.78 4.33 -29.10
N GLY A 3 10.84 5.56 -29.61
CA GLY A 3 9.77 6.12 -30.45
C GLY A 3 8.52 6.61 -29.72
N THR A 4 8.46 6.56 -28.38
CA THR A 4 7.33 7.14 -27.63
C THR A 4 7.17 8.63 -27.93
N LEU A 5 5.98 9.02 -28.39
CA LEU A 5 5.57 10.42 -28.54
C LEU A 5 4.68 10.89 -27.38
N ARG A 6 3.86 10.00 -26.82
CA ARG A 6 2.88 10.31 -25.78
C ARG A 6 2.79 9.21 -24.73
N VAL A 7 2.30 9.58 -23.55
CA VAL A 7 1.95 8.64 -22.48
C VAL A 7 0.49 8.86 -22.12
N ILE A 8 -0.30 7.80 -22.16
CA ILE A 8 -1.70 7.79 -21.70
C ILE A 8 -1.68 7.34 -20.24
N SER A 9 -2.03 8.23 -19.31
CA SER A 9 -2.16 7.90 -17.89
C SER A 9 -3.60 7.53 -17.55
N LEU A 10 -3.76 6.40 -16.86
CA LEU A 10 -5.05 5.84 -16.49
C LEU A 10 -5.06 5.56 -14.99
N CYS A 11 -6.25 5.59 -14.40
CA CYS A 11 -6.45 5.17 -13.02
C CYS A 11 -7.57 4.14 -12.87
N MET A 12 -7.48 3.31 -11.84
CA MET A 12 -8.49 2.30 -11.52
C MET A 12 -8.77 2.28 -10.01
N PRO A 13 -10.00 2.61 -9.57
CA PRO A 13 -10.37 2.53 -8.16
C PRO A 13 -10.18 1.12 -7.60
N TYR A 14 -9.70 1.01 -6.36
CA TYR A 14 -9.50 -0.28 -5.68
C TYR A 14 -10.28 -0.43 -4.37
N LEU A 15 -10.93 0.62 -3.90
CA LEU A 15 -11.64 0.57 -2.63
C LEU A 15 -12.89 -0.31 -2.75
N THR A 16 -12.95 -1.42 -2.01
CA THR A 16 -14.09 -2.36 -2.05
C THR A 16 -14.94 -2.39 -0.78
N THR A 17 -14.51 -1.72 0.29
CA THR A 17 -15.27 -1.65 1.54
C THR A 17 -15.39 -0.22 2.04
N SER A 18 -16.25 -0.03 3.04
CA SER A 18 -16.41 1.27 3.68
C SER A 18 -15.15 1.69 4.44
N LEU A 19 -14.92 3.01 4.55
CA LEU A 19 -13.82 3.54 5.36
C LEU A 19 -14.06 3.33 6.87
N GLY A 20 -15.30 3.14 7.32
CA GLY A 20 -15.61 2.87 8.74
C GLY A 20 -15.00 1.56 9.26
N GLU A 21 -14.96 0.51 8.43
CA GLU A 21 -14.30 -0.76 8.77
C GLU A 21 -12.78 -0.61 9.00
N VAL A 22 -12.17 0.40 8.38
CA VAL A 22 -10.74 0.72 8.54
C VAL A 22 -10.48 1.24 9.94
N GLU A 23 -11.30 2.19 10.40
CA GLU A 23 -11.19 2.76 11.74
C GLU A 23 -11.38 1.68 12.82
N THR A 24 -12.35 0.78 12.65
CA THR A 24 -12.55 -0.37 13.56
C THR A 24 -11.31 -1.28 13.62
N THR A 25 -10.65 -1.52 12.49
CA THR A 25 -9.45 -2.38 12.48
C THR A 25 -8.25 -1.65 13.10
N LEU A 26 -8.03 -0.37 12.78
CA LEU A 26 -6.91 0.41 13.31
C LEU A 26 -7.01 0.69 14.81
N SER A 27 -8.23 0.73 15.36
CA SER A 27 -8.49 0.93 16.79
C SER A 27 -8.41 -0.34 17.63
N ASP A 28 -8.42 -1.52 17.01
CA ASP A 28 -8.25 -2.79 17.70
C ASP A 28 -6.79 -3.28 17.63
N PRO A 29 -6.02 -3.14 18.72
CA PRO A 29 -4.61 -3.53 18.73
C PRO A 29 -4.40 -5.05 18.61
N ARG A 30 -5.46 -5.87 18.71
CA ARG A 30 -5.35 -7.33 18.54
C ARG A 30 -5.44 -7.78 17.09
N ARG A 31 -5.84 -6.89 16.18
CA ARG A 31 -6.06 -7.18 14.76
C ARG A 31 -4.92 -6.61 13.91
N GLY A 32 -4.54 -7.34 12.86
CA GLY A 32 -3.56 -6.85 11.90
C GLY A 32 -4.20 -5.91 10.88
N TYR A 33 -3.64 -4.72 10.71
CA TYR A 33 -4.03 -3.82 9.64
C TYR A 33 -3.17 -4.02 8.39
N ILE A 34 -3.84 -4.23 7.26
CA ILE A 34 -3.26 -4.28 5.91
C ILE A 34 -3.85 -3.13 5.12
N SER A 35 -2.99 -2.35 4.46
CA SER A 35 -3.39 -1.27 3.56
C SER A 35 -4.40 -1.76 2.53
N ARG A 36 -5.40 -0.92 2.25
CA ARG A 36 -6.58 -1.25 1.45
C ARG A 36 -6.26 -1.76 0.06
N TYR A 37 -5.14 -1.32 -0.53
CA TYR A 37 -4.75 -1.73 -1.88
C TYR A 37 -4.30 -3.20 -1.96
N ALA A 38 -3.92 -3.81 -0.83
CA ALA A 38 -3.26 -5.12 -0.80
C ALA A 38 -4.16 -6.28 -0.35
N LEU A 39 -5.44 -6.02 -0.06
CA LEU A 39 -6.38 -7.01 0.48
C LEU A 39 -6.82 -8.07 -0.55
N GLY A 40 -6.82 -7.69 -1.82
CA GLY A 40 -7.23 -8.55 -2.93
C GLY A 40 -6.08 -9.31 -3.59
N ARG A 41 -6.29 -9.62 -4.87
CA ARG A 41 -5.25 -10.15 -5.75
C ARG A 41 -4.27 -9.04 -6.11
N ASP A 42 -3.07 -9.48 -6.47
CA ASP A 42 -1.98 -8.61 -6.92
C ASP A 42 -2.41 -7.71 -8.09
N TYR A 43 -2.52 -6.40 -7.82
CA TYR A 43 -3.00 -5.40 -8.79
C TYR A 43 -2.12 -5.30 -10.03
N HIS A 44 -0.82 -5.61 -9.93
CA HIS A 44 0.10 -5.53 -11.05
C HIS A 44 -0.38 -6.39 -12.23
N LYS A 45 -0.88 -7.60 -11.94
CA LYS A 45 -1.39 -8.52 -12.96
C LYS A 45 -2.69 -8.01 -13.58
N ILE A 46 -3.58 -7.47 -12.74
CA ILE A 46 -4.89 -6.97 -13.14
C ILE A 46 -4.71 -5.74 -14.04
N LEU A 47 -3.96 -4.74 -13.59
CA LEU A 47 -3.70 -3.52 -14.34
C LEU A 47 -2.99 -3.79 -15.65
N ARG A 48 -1.92 -4.60 -15.64
CA ARG A 48 -1.22 -4.96 -16.89
C ARG A 48 -2.16 -5.61 -17.90
N SER A 49 -3.02 -6.54 -17.46
CA SER A 49 -4.02 -7.17 -18.32
C SER A 49 -5.04 -6.15 -18.87
N ARG A 50 -5.55 -5.26 -18.02
CA ARG A 50 -6.53 -4.23 -18.41
C ARG A 50 -5.94 -3.18 -19.36
N LEU A 51 -4.72 -2.72 -19.10
CA LEU A 51 -3.99 -1.82 -19.98
C LEU A 51 -3.75 -2.46 -21.35
N GLN A 52 -3.40 -3.76 -21.36
CA GLN A 52 -3.17 -4.48 -22.61
C GLN A 52 -4.46 -4.66 -23.42
N GLN A 53 -5.58 -4.94 -22.76
CA GLN A 53 -6.90 -4.98 -23.41
C GLN A 53 -7.28 -3.62 -23.99
N LEU A 54 -6.99 -2.53 -23.28
CA LEU A 54 -7.23 -1.18 -23.80
C LEU A 54 -6.35 -0.89 -25.02
N ALA A 55 -5.04 -1.18 -24.95
CA ALA A 55 -4.13 -0.99 -26.08
C ALA A 55 -4.58 -1.75 -27.33
N HIS A 56 -5.02 -3.01 -27.17
CA HIS A 56 -5.56 -3.79 -28.29
C HIS A 56 -6.84 -3.18 -28.88
N ARG A 57 -7.73 -2.63 -28.04
CA ARG A 57 -8.93 -1.92 -28.53
C ARG A 57 -8.58 -0.64 -29.30
N LEU A 58 -7.55 0.09 -28.86
CA LEU A 58 -7.05 1.25 -29.59
C LEU A 58 -6.47 0.83 -30.95
N GLU A 59 -5.76 -0.29 -30.99
CA GLU A 59 -5.17 -0.84 -32.22
C GLU A 59 -6.24 -1.27 -33.22
N GLN A 60 -7.34 -1.86 -32.74
CA GLN A 60 -8.50 -2.17 -33.58
C GLN A 60 -9.18 -0.93 -34.17
N HIS A 61 -9.07 0.24 -33.51
CA HIS A 61 -9.72 1.46 -33.94
C HIS A 61 -8.85 2.32 -34.88
N TRP A 62 -7.56 2.46 -34.59
CA TRP A 62 -6.63 3.31 -35.35
C TRP A 62 -5.66 2.56 -36.25
N GLY A 63 -5.65 1.23 -36.19
CA GLY A 63 -4.65 0.38 -36.84
C GLY A 63 -3.41 0.14 -35.98
N PRO A 64 -2.42 -0.60 -36.50
CA PRO A 64 -1.19 -0.93 -35.77
C PRO A 64 -0.39 0.32 -35.36
N PHE A 65 0.08 0.35 -34.11
CA PHE A 65 0.96 1.39 -33.56
C PHE A 65 1.88 0.79 -32.49
N ASN A 66 3.00 1.45 -32.17
CA ASN A 66 3.92 0.94 -31.16
C ASN A 66 3.49 1.39 -29.77
N TYR A 67 3.44 0.44 -28.83
CA TYR A 67 3.17 0.78 -27.44
C TYR A 67 3.84 -0.15 -26.43
N ARG A 68 3.88 0.34 -25.19
CA ARG A 68 4.26 -0.45 -24.02
C ARG A 68 3.48 -0.02 -22.80
N VAL A 69 2.92 -0.99 -22.09
CA VAL A 69 2.15 -0.77 -20.87
C VAL A 69 3.05 -0.86 -19.63
N PHE A 70 2.80 -0.01 -18.64
CA PHE A 70 3.52 0.03 -17.37
C PHE A 70 2.57 0.18 -16.18
N THR A 71 3.03 -0.31 -15.02
CA THR A 71 2.40 -0.12 -13.72
C THR A 71 3.40 -0.56 -12.64
N ASP A 72 3.77 0.36 -11.74
CA ASP A 72 4.48 0.28 -10.43
C ASP A 72 5.83 -0.48 -10.39
N SER A 73 5.88 -1.63 -11.03
CA SER A 73 7.03 -2.52 -11.21
C SER A 73 8.09 -2.04 -12.21
N ALA A 74 7.95 -0.86 -12.80
CA ALA A 74 8.87 -0.33 -13.81
C ALA A 74 9.51 0.99 -13.32
N PRO A 75 10.70 1.36 -13.81
CA PRO A 75 11.37 2.62 -13.43
C PRO A 75 10.72 3.81 -14.14
N VAL A 76 9.45 4.04 -13.85
CA VAL A 76 8.60 5.11 -14.35
C VAL A 76 8.13 5.93 -13.15
N LEU A 77 7.92 7.24 -13.33
CA LEU A 77 7.38 8.11 -12.29
C LEU A 77 5.88 8.31 -12.52
N GLU A 78 5.08 7.27 -12.31
CA GLU A 78 3.65 7.23 -12.67
C GLU A 78 2.87 8.44 -12.14
N VAL A 79 3.08 8.78 -10.86
CA VAL A 79 2.42 9.93 -10.22
C VAL A 79 2.76 11.24 -10.92
N GLU A 80 4.02 11.43 -11.33
CA GLU A 80 4.46 12.66 -11.99
C GLU A 80 3.91 12.75 -13.42
N ILE A 81 3.94 11.64 -14.16
CA ILE A 81 3.38 11.58 -15.51
C ILE A 81 1.87 11.84 -15.45
N ALA A 82 1.16 11.23 -14.51
CA ALA A 82 -0.28 11.44 -14.34
C ALA A 82 -0.64 12.88 -13.93
N ASN A 83 0.21 13.53 -13.11
CA ASN A 83 0.07 14.94 -12.74
C ASN A 83 0.25 15.86 -13.96
N GLN A 84 1.30 15.63 -14.76
CA GLN A 84 1.56 16.40 -15.99
C GLN A 84 0.49 16.14 -17.06
N GLY A 85 -0.03 14.92 -17.14
CA GLY A 85 -1.06 14.49 -18.08
C GLY A 85 -2.50 14.84 -17.66
N GLY A 86 -2.70 15.73 -16.68
CA GLY A 86 -4.02 16.23 -16.32
C GLY A 86 -4.95 15.21 -15.63
N LEU A 87 -4.44 14.05 -15.21
CA LEU A 87 -5.27 13.03 -14.55
C LEU A 87 -5.72 13.48 -13.15
N GLY A 88 -4.89 14.29 -12.49
CA GLY A 88 -5.10 14.81 -11.14
C GLY A 88 -3.99 15.77 -10.74
N TRP A 89 -3.93 16.13 -9.46
CA TRP A 89 -2.84 16.92 -8.89
C TRP A 89 -2.09 16.12 -7.81
N ARG A 90 -0.84 16.46 -7.54
CA ARG A 90 -0.09 15.84 -6.44
C ARG A 90 -0.58 16.38 -5.10
N GLY A 91 -0.96 15.49 -4.18
CA GLY A 91 -1.30 15.86 -2.80
C GLY A 91 -0.06 16.10 -1.94
N LYS A 92 -0.20 16.84 -0.83
CA LYS A 92 0.91 17.11 0.10
C LYS A 92 1.55 15.84 0.67
N HIS A 93 0.77 14.75 0.77
CA HIS A 93 1.22 13.39 1.11
C HIS A 93 1.84 12.62 -0.08
N THR A 94 2.19 13.30 -1.16
CA THR A 94 2.90 12.81 -2.35
C THR A 94 2.15 11.88 -3.31
N LEU A 95 0.95 11.40 -2.98
CA LEU A 95 0.13 10.60 -3.91
C LEU A 95 -0.63 11.51 -4.88
N LEU A 96 -1.10 10.94 -5.99
CA LEU A 96 -2.01 11.63 -6.89
C LEU A 96 -3.42 11.73 -6.29
N LEU A 97 -4.04 12.90 -6.43
CA LEU A 97 -5.42 13.16 -6.06
C LEU A 97 -6.26 13.49 -7.28
N ARG A 98 -7.48 12.96 -7.31
CA ARG A 98 -8.51 13.28 -8.30
C ARG A 98 -9.72 13.89 -7.62
N ARG A 99 -10.28 14.93 -8.24
CA ARG A 99 -11.42 15.68 -7.71
C ARG A 99 -12.64 14.78 -7.46
N GLU A 100 -12.85 13.83 -8.36
CA GLU A 100 -14.02 12.93 -8.37
C GLU A 100 -13.73 11.52 -7.82
N GLY A 101 -12.51 11.27 -7.32
CA GLY A 101 -12.06 9.92 -6.97
C GLY A 101 -11.11 9.81 -5.79
N GLY A 102 -10.69 10.92 -5.18
CA GLY A 102 -9.75 10.90 -4.06
C GLY A 102 -8.37 10.39 -4.50
N SER A 103 -7.79 9.45 -3.75
CA SER A 103 -6.49 8.81 -4.00
C SER A 103 -6.55 7.28 -3.95
N PHE A 104 -7.73 6.68 -3.71
CA PHE A 104 -7.90 5.23 -3.61
C PHE A 104 -8.02 4.56 -4.99
N PHE A 105 -7.01 4.76 -5.84
CA PHE A 105 -6.90 4.14 -7.15
C PHE A 105 -5.46 3.75 -7.44
N PHE A 106 -5.29 2.78 -8.33
CA PHE A 106 -4.00 2.48 -8.92
C PHE A 106 -3.76 3.31 -10.17
N LEU A 107 -2.49 3.50 -10.53
CA LEU A 107 -2.04 4.12 -11.78
C LEU A 107 -1.53 3.08 -12.78
N GLY A 108 -1.67 3.41 -14.05
CA GLY A 108 -1.09 2.65 -15.14
C GLY A 108 -0.94 3.49 -16.40
N GLU A 109 0.09 3.18 -17.18
CA GLU A 109 0.53 4.01 -18.29
C GLU A 109 0.59 3.18 -19.58
N ILE A 110 0.22 3.82 -20.69
CA ILE A 110 0.48 3.30 -22.03
C ILE A 110 1.39 4.29 -22.74
N TYR A 111 2.64 3.90 -22.95
CA TYR A 111 3.59 4.66 -23.76
C TYR A 111 3.30 4.34 -25.21
N THR A 112 3.13 5.35 -26.05
CA THR A 112 2.69 5.17 -27.44
C THR A 112 3.39 6.14 -28.39
N ASP A 113 3.55 5.73 -29.65
CA ASP A 113 3.97 6.58 -30.77
C ASP A 113 2.80 7.30 -31.47
N LEU A 114 1.58 7.15 -30.96
CA LEU A 114 0.43 7.90 -31.47
C LEU A 114 0.58 9.40 -31.18
N PRO A 115 0.33 10.29 -32.17
CA PRO A 115 0.47 11.73 -32.03
C PRO A 115 -0.77 12.36 -31.36
N LEU A 116 -1.10 11.92 -30.15
CA LEU A 116 -2.27 12.40 -29.40
C LEU A 116 -2.11 13.85 -28.94
N SER A 117 -3.23 14.56 -28.76
CA SER A 117 -3.25 15.84 -28.05
C SER A 117 -2.84 15.66 -26.59
N VAL A 118 -2.31 16.71 -25.98
CA VAL A 118 -1.89 16.72 -24.58
C VAL A 118 -2.94 17.45 -23.76
N ASP A 119 -3.30 16.86 -22.63
CA ASP A 119 -4.20 17.47 -21.64
C ASP A 119 -3.44 18.50 -20.79
N ALA A 120 -4.16 19.52 -20.30
CA ALA A 120 -3.57 20.49 -19.38
C ALA A 120 -3.46 19.89 -17.96
N PRO A 121 -2.38 20.19 -17.22
CA PRO A 121 -2.28 19.83 -15.80
C PRO A 121 -3.44 20.38 -14.97
N VAL A 122 -3.82 19.65 -13.92
CA VAL A 122 -4.84 20.09 -12.96
C VAL A 122 -4.20 20.97 -11.89
N GLU A 123 -4.90 22.03 -11.48
CA GLU A 123 -4.46 22.90 -10.39
C GLU A 123 -4.44 22.17 -9.04
N ASP A 124 -3.53 22.60 -8.15
CA ASP A 124 -3.46 22.13 -6.77
C ASP A 124 -4.72 22.53 -5.99
N HIS A 125 -5.36 21.56 -5.35
CA HIS A 125 -6.54 21.77 -4.52
C HIS A 125 -6.36 21.38 -3.04
N CYS A 126 -5.11 21.21 -2.57
CA CYS A 126 -4.82 21.02 -1.14
C CYS A 126 -4.95 22.33 -0.34
N GLY A 127 -4.65 23.48 -0.95
CA GLY A 127 -4.74 24.78 -0.28
C GLY A 127 -3.94 24.83 1.04
N THR A 128 -4.56 25.32 2.11
CA THR A 128 -3.93 25.42 3.44
C THR A 128 -3.99 24.12 4.26
N CYS A 129 -4.66 23.07 3.80
CA CYS A 129 -4.84 21.81 4.54
C CYS A 129 -3.49 21.18 4.92
N GLN A 130 -3.35 20.70 6.16
CA GLN A 130 -2.16 19.98 6.65
C GLN A 130 -2.47 18.59 7.22
N SER A 131 -3.73 18.13 7.14
CA SER A 131 -4.20 16.94 7.85
C SER A 131 -3.34 15.69 7.65
N CYS A 132 -2.88 15.44 6.42
CA CYS A 132 -2.03 14.29 6.12
C CYS A 132 -0.62 14.37 6.74
N ILE A 133 -0.10 15.58 6.92
CA ILE A 133 1.18 15.84 7.59
C ILE A 133 0.99 15.60 9.09
N ASP A 134 -0.04 16.23 9.66
CA ASP A 134 -0.34 16.20 11.09
C ASP A 134 -0.58 14.77 11.60
N ILE A 135 -1.34 13.96 10.85
CA ILE A 135 -1.71 12.60 11.28
C ILE A 135 -0.57 11.59 11.16
N CYS A 136 0.49 11.88 10.38
CA CYS A 136 1.50 10.88 10.03
C CYS A 136 2.19 10.35 11.31
N PRO A 137 2.01 9.07 11.70
CA PRO A 137 2.40 8.63 13.04
C PRO A 137 3.91 8.75 13.30
N THR A 138 4.70 8.55 12.25
CA THR A 138 6.17 8.64 12.30
C THR A 138 6.69 10.00 11.85
N GLN A 139 5.82 10.95 11.53
CA GLN A 139 6.20 12.25 10.94
C GLN A 139 7.12 12.06 9.72
N ALA A 140 6.75 11.11 8.85
CA ALA A 140 7.47 10.84 7.61
C ALA A 140 7.22 11.91 6.55
N ILE A 141 6.07 12.59 6.59
CA ILE A 141 5.79 13.72 5.71
C ILE A 141 6.36 14.97 6.41
N LEU A 142 7.53 15.44 5.95
CA LEU A 142 8.25 16.56 6.56
C LEU A 142 7.63 17.92 6.22
N GLY A 143 6.84 17.95 5.15
CA GLY A 143 6.17 19.12 4.62
C GLY A 143 5.49 18.80 3.30
N PRO A 144 4.82 19.78 2.67
CA PRO A 144 4.19 19.60 1.36
C PRO A 144 5.17 18.97 0.36
N TYR A 145 4.79 17.80 -0.18
CA TYR A 145 5.56 17.09 -1.22
C TYR A 145 6.90 16.50 -0.76
N GLN A 146 7.19 16.53 0.54
CA GLN A 146 8.45 16.07 1.11
C GLN A 146 8.20 14.87 2.02
N LEU A 147 8.61 13.68 1.57
CA LEU A 147 8.46 12.42 2.29
C LEU A 147 9.83 11.81 2.59
N ASP A 148 10.10 11.55 3.87
CA ASP A 148 11.19 10.67 4.29
C ASP A 148 10.70 9.22 4.28
N ALA A 149 11.05 8.49 3.21
CA ALA A 149 10.70 7.09 3.05
C ALA A 149 11.24 6.22 4.20
N GLN A 150 12.37 6.55 4.81
CA GLN A 150 12.96 5.75 5.89
C GLN A 150 12.12 5.77 7.18
N ARG A 151 11.20 6.74 7.29
CA ARG A 151 10.24 6.85 8.40
C ARG A 151 8.85 6.38 8.01
N CYS A 152 8.54 6.30 6.72
CA CYS A 152 7.20 5.95 6.25
C CYS A 152 6.83 4.51 6.63
N ILE A 153 5.72 4.31 7.35
CA ILE A 153 5.28 2.96 7.77
C ILE A 153 5.07 2.04 6.57
N SER A 154 4.61 2.56 5.43
CA SER A 154 4.49 1.79 4.19
C SER A 154 5.84 1.23 3.74
N TYR A 155 6.89 2.07 3.68
CA TYR A 155 8.25 1.62 3.36
C TYR A 155 8.79 0.65 4.41
N LEU A 156 8.64 0.97 5.70
CA LEU A 156 9.13 0.13 6.82
C LEU A 156 8.55 -1.29 6.77
N THR A 157 7.27 -1.42 6.46
CA THR A 157 6.58 -2.72 6.45
C THR A 157 6.76 -3.49 5.14
N ILE A 158 7.09 -2.81 4.03
CA ILE A 158 7.10 -3.42 2.70
C ILE A 158 8.51 -3.50 2.09
N GLU A 159 9.21 -2.37 2.01
CA GLU A 159 10.46 -2.27 1.25
C GLU A 159 11.70 -2.50 2.12
N LEU A 160 11.67 -2.06 3.38
CA LEU A 160 12.77 -2.27 4.31
C LEU A 160 13.00 -3.77 4.50
N LYS A 161 14.19 -4.24 4.11
CA LYS A 161 14.57 -5.66 4.25
C LYS A 161 15.04 -6.01 5.66
N GLY A 162 15.68 -5.07 6.34
CA GLY A 162 16.32 -5.28 7.64
C GLY A 162 15.44 -4.90 8.85
N SER A 163 16.11 -4.54 9.94
CA SER A 163 15.46 -4.18 11.20
C SER A 163 14.74 -2.84 11.13
N ILE A 164 13.51 -2.79 11.66
CA ILE A 164 12.78 -1.55 11.85
C ILE A 164 13.45 -0.79 13.01
N PRO A 165 13.87 0.48 12.83
CA PRO A 165 14.49 1.25 13.89
C PRO A 165 13.62 1.27 15.15
N GLU A 166 14.22 0.96 16.30
CA GLU A 166 13.50 0.78 17.56
C GLU A 166 12.59 1.96 17.95
N PRO A 167 13.01 3.25 17.81
CA PRO A 167 12.14 4.39 18.12
C PRO A 167 10.89 4.50 17.24
N LEU A 168 10.87 3.84 16.07
CA LEU A 168 9.72 3.86 15.16
C LEU A 168 8.74 2.70 15.43
N ARG A 169 9.16 1.62 16.11
CA ARG A 169 8.33 0.45 16.35
C ARG A 169 7.03 0.78 17.12
N PRO A 170 7.04 1.59 18.20
CA PRO A 170 5.80 2.00 18.88
C PRO A 170 4.81 2.75 17.99
N LEU A 171 5.32 3.52 17.02
CA LEU A 171 4.53 4.41 16.17
C LEU A 171 3.82 3.67 15.02
N ILE A 172 4.21 2.43 14.73
CA ILE A 172 3.59 1.61 13.67
C ILE A 172 2.16 1.20 14.06
N GLY A 173 1.88 1.04 15.36
CA GLY A 173 0.62 0.49 15.85
C GLY A 173 0.45 -0.96 15.36
N ASN A 174 -0.73 -1.28 14.82
CA ASN A 174 -1.07 -2.61 14.34
C ASN A 174 -0.91 -2.81 12.82
N ARG A 175 -0.21 -1.89 12.13
CA ARG A 175 -0.01 -1.93 10.67
C ARG A 175 1.06 -2.97 10.30
N ILE A 176 0.64 -4.07 9.70
CA ILE A 176 1.52 -5.19 9.34
C ILE A 176 1.93 -5.20 7.87
N TYR A 177 1.24 -4.44 7.00
CA TYR A 177 1.60 -4.26 5.60
C TYR A 177 0.99 -2.97 5.03
N GLY A 178 1.83 -1.99 4.71
CA GLY A 178 1.37 -0.68 4.21
C GLY A 178 0.78 0.21 5.30
N CYS A 179 0.38 1.42 4.91
CA CYS A 179 -0.26 2.40 5.78
C CYS A 179 -1.10 3.35 4.94
N ASP A 180 -2.35 3.60 5.36
CA ASP A 180 -3.28 4.48 4.63
C ASP A 180 -3.58 5.78 5.39
N ASP A 181 -2.96 6.05 6.54
CA ASP A 181 -3.36 7.16 7.44
C ASP A 181 -3.42 8.52 6.73
N CYS A 182 -2.42 8.82 5.91
CA CYS A 182 -2.36 10.05 5.13
C CYS A 182 -3.46 10.14 4.06
N GLN A 183 -3.95 9.00 3.57
CA GLN A 183 -5.12 8.92 2.68
C GLN A 183 -6.41 9.03 3.50
N LEU A 184 -6.55 8.26 4.58
CA LEU A 184 -7.79 8.20 5.39
C LEU A 184 -8.21 9.57 5.91
N VAL A 185 -7.26 10.42 6.31
CA VAL A 185 -7.55 11.78 6.79
C VAL A 185 -7.73 12.80 5.64
N CYS A 186 -7.38 12.46 4.40
CA CYS A 186 -7.41 13.39 3.29
C CYS A 186 -8.87 13.74 2.93
N PRO A 187 -9.26 15.03 2.95
CA PRO A 187 -10.66 15.42 2.74
C PRO A 187 -11.18 15.09 1.34
N TRP A 188 -10.30 14.92 0.36
CA TRP A 188 -10.65 14.51 -1.00
C TRP A 188 -11.09 13.05 -1.09
N ASN A 189 -10.74 12.20 -0.13
CA ASN A 189 -11.17 10.81 -0.11
C ASN A 189 -12.63 10.59 0.29
N ARG A 190 -13.34 11.66 0.69
CA ARG A 190 -14.82 11.62 0.74
C ARG A 190 -15.46 11.39 -0.65
N PHE A 191 -14.71 11.67 -1.72
CA PHE A 191 -15.11 11.43 -3.12
C PHE A 191 -14.54 10.12 -3.68
N ALA A 192 -13.95 9.26 -2.83
CA ALA A 192 -13.38 8.01 -3.28
C ALA A 192 -14.45 7.11 -3.92
N GLN A 193 -14.11 6.54 -5.07
CA GLN A 193 -15.00 5.65 -5.81
C GLN A 193 -14.82 4.21 -5.36
N GLN A 194 -15.93 3.48 -5.21
CA GLN A 194 -15.87 2.05 -5.00
C GLN A 194 -15.47 1.32 -6.27
N SER A 195 -14.66 0.28 -6.12
CA SER A 195 -14.28 -0.58 -7.23
C SER A 195 -15.35 -1.63 -7.49
N ALA A 196 -15.71 -1.79 -8.76
CA ALA A 196 -16.53 -2.91 -9.23
C ALA A 196 -15.70 -4.18 -9.52
N ILE A 197 -14.38 -4.15 -9.31
CA ILE A 197 -13.48 -5.26 -9.63
C ILE A 197 -13.40 -6.21 -8.44
N SER A 198 -14.04 -7.36 -8.57
CA SER A 198 -14.09 -8.39 -7.52
C SER A 198 -12.71 -8.91 -7.11
N ASP A 199 -11.72 -8.91 -8.01
CA ASP A 199 -10.35 -9.31 -7.69
C ASP A 199 -9.68 -8.40 -6.64
N PHE A 200 -10.17 -7.17 -6.41
CA PHE A 200 -9.70 -6.29 -5.34
C PHE A 200 -10.39 -6.51 -4.00
N ALA A 201 -11.45 -7.33 -3.95
CA ALA A 201 -12.16 -7.62 -2.71
C ALA A 201 -11.24 -8.35 -1.71
N PRO A 202 -11.44 -8.14 -0.39
CA PRO A 202 -10.63 -8.81 0.63
C PRO A 202 -10.70 -10.32 0.49
N ARG A 203 -9.53 -10.96 0.48
CA ARG A 203 -9.43 -12.41 0.41
C ARG A 203 -9.91 -13.02 1.74
N ALA A 204 -10.65 -14.11 1.68
CA ALA A 204 -11.06 -14.85 2.87
C ALA A 204 -9.86 -15.31 3.73
N THR A 205 -8.71 -15.55 3.10
CA THR A 205 -7.45 -15.92 3.77
C THR A 205 -6.71 -14.75 4.44
N LEU A 206 -7.23 -13.53 4.27
CA LEU A 206 -6.72 -12.24 4.78
C LEU A 206 -7.85 -11.46 5.46
N GLN A 207 -8.88 -12.16 5.94
CA GLN A 207 -9.88 -11.57 6.83
C GLN A 207 -9.13 -10.94 8.02
N PRO A 208 -9.76 -10.01 8.74
CA PRO A 208 -9.08 -9.28 9.79
C PRO A 208 -8.78 -10.19 10.98
N ASP A 209 -7.74 -10.98 10.78
CA ASP A 209 -7.31 -12.06 11.62
C ASP A 209 -6.62 -11.48 12.83
N GLU A 210 -6.82 -12.15 13.95
CA GLU A 210 -6.10 -11.89 15.17
C GLU A 210 -4.60 -12.00 14.89
N LEU A 211 -3.82 -11.01 15.34
CA LEU A 211 -2.37 -10.96 15.14
C LEU A 211 -1.68 -12.25 15.60
N VAL A 212 -2.20 -12.88 16.66
CA VAL A 212 -1.72 -14.18 17.18
C VAL A 212 -1.83 -15.28 16.11
N ALA A 213 -2.97 -15.35 15.42
CA ALA A 213 -3.19 -16.34 14.37
C ALA A 213 -2.32 -16.05 13.14
N LEU A 214 -2.10 -14.77 12.80
CA LEU A 214 -1.20 -14.39 11.71
C LEU A 214 0.27 -14.68 12.02
N PHE A 215 0.66 -14.58 13.29
CA PHE A 215 2.03 -14.85 13.75
C PHE A 215 2.34 -16.35 13.85
N SER A 216 1.32 -17.19 14.02
CA SER A 216 1.47 -18.64 14.10
C SER A 216 1.62 -19.31 12.75
N TRP A 217 1.46 -18.58 11.64
CA TRP A 217 1.68 -19.14 10.30
C TRP A 217 3.10 -19.64 10.14
N GLU A 218 3.23 -20.86 9.64
CA GLU A 218 4.50 -21.36 9.12
C GLU A 218 4.73 -20.87 7.69
N GLU A 219 5.97 -20.98 7.20
CA GLU A 219 6.34 -20.45 5.88
C GLU A 219 5.50 -21.07 4.73
N SER A 220 5.17 -22.35 4.85
CA SER A 220 4.29 -23.04 3.89
C SER A 220 2.89 -22.42 3.87
N GLN A 221 2.31 -22.16 5.04
CA GLN A 221 0.99 -21.53 5.20
C GLN A 221 1.00 -20.09 4.70
N PHE A 222 2.04 -19.31 5.00
CA PHE A 222 2.23 -17.96 4.46
C PHE A 222 2.21 -17.99 2.92
N ASN A 223 2.99 -18.89 2.31
CA ASN A 223 3.09 -19.00 0.86
C ASN A 223 1.79 -19.43 0.20
N GLU A 224 1.07 -20.37 0.81
CA GLU A 224 -0.22 -20.86 0.33
C GLU A 224 -1.30 -19.77 0.44
N ARG A 225 -1.49 -19.19 1.64
CA ARG A 225 -2.54 -18.21 1.92
C ARG A 225 -2.37 -16.91 1.14
N LEU A 226 -1.13 -16.48 0.90
CA LEU A 226 -0.81 -15.27 0.16
C LEU A 226 -0.51 -15.51 -1.32
N ALA A 227 -0.72 -16.73 -1.84
CA ALA A 227 -0.53 -17.00 -3.26
C ALA A 227 -1.35 -16.04 -4.12
N GLY A 228 -0.68 -15.24 -4.95
CA GLY A 228 -1.31 -14.23 -5.81
C GLY A 228 -1.74 -12.94 -5.13
N SER A 229 -1.32 -12.69 -3.89
CA SER A 229 -1.38 -11.37 -3.24
C SER A 229 -0.04 -10.65 -3.41
N ALA A 230 -0.07 -9.32 -3.51
CA ALA A 230 1.14 -8.49 -3.51
C ALA A 230 1.97 -8.66 -2.22
N ILE A 231 1.31 -8.99 -1.10
CA ILE A 231 1.95 -9.17 0.22
C ILE A 231 3.01 -10.27 0.17
N ARG A 232 2.81 -11.33 -0.61
CA ARG A 232 3.74 -12.46 -0.68
C ARG A 232 5.18 -12.03 -0.99
N ARG A 233 5.38 -10.90 -1.68
CA ARG A 233 6.71 -10.37 -2.04
C ARG A 233 7.59 -10.03 -0.83
N ILE A 234 7.01 -9.79 0.35
CA ILE A 234 7.83 -9.49 1.53
C ILE A 234 8.51 -10.74 2.08
N GLY A 235 7.95 -11.93 1.84
CA GLY A 235 8.42 -13.18 2.42
C GLY A 235 8.05 -13.34 3.90
N HIS A 236 8.11 -14.58 4.38
CA HIS A 236 7.62 -14.95 5.70
C HIS A 236 8.41 -14.29 6.85
N GLU A 237 9.73 -14.14 6.68
CA GLU A 237 10.59 -13.52 7.70
C GLU A 237 10.16 -12.06 8.01
N ARG A 238 9.91 -11.25 6.98
CA ARG A 238 9.44 -9.86 7.16
C ARG A 238 8.00 -9.78 7.61
N TRP A 239 7.18 -10.75 7.24
CA TRP A 239 5.83 -10.90 7.78
C TRP A 239 5.86 -11.07 9.30
N LEU A 240 6.63 -12.05 9.80
CA LEU A 240 6.81 -12.26 11.23
C LEU A 240 7.39 -11.03 11.92
N ARG A 241 8.39 -10.37 11.32
CA ARG A 241 8.93 -9.10 11.84
C ARG A 241 7.83 -8.06 12.07
N ASN A 242 6.99 -7.82 11.07
CA ASN A 242 5.94 -6.81 11.15
C ASN A 242 4.86 -7.18 12.17
N VAL A 243 4.44 -8.45 12.18
CA VAL A 243 3.42 -8.94 13.12
C VAL A 243 3.95 -8.91 14.56
N ALA A 244 5.22 -9.22 14.80
CA ALA A 244 5.83 -9.08 16.13
C ALA A 244 5.79 -7.64 16.64
N VAL A 245 6.08 -6.65 15.78
CA VAL A 245 5.95 -5.23 16.15
C VAL A 245 4.51 -4.88 16.52
N ALA A 246 3.54 -5.33 15.72
CA ALA A 246 2.13 -5.11 16.01
C ALA A 246 1.67 -5.76 17.32
N LEU A 247 2.09 -7.00 17.59
CA LEU A 247 1.83 -7.69 18.87
C LEU A 247 2.41 -6.93 20.05
N GLY A 248 3.66 -6.45 19.95
CA GLY A 248 4.31 -5.66 21.00
C GLY A 248 3.66 -4.30 21.24
N ASN A 249 2.93 -3.76 20.26
CA ASN A 249 2.13 -2.53 20.41
C ASN A 249 0.74 -2.78 20.98
N GLY A 250 0.36 -4.05 21.16
CA GLY A 250 -0.93 -4.43 21.73
C GLY A 250 -0.93 -4.53 23.24
N PRO A 251 -2.07 -4.94 23.84
CA PRO A 251 -2.15 -5.19 25.26
C PRO A 251 -1.26 -6.38 25.67
N PRO A 252 -0.84 -6.47 26.95
CA PRO A 252 -0.10 -7.61 27.49
C PRO A 252 -1.00 -8.85 27.62
N ASP A 253 -1.42 -9.39 26.48
CA ASP A 253 -2.27 -10.56 26.34
C ASP A 253 -1.44 -11.84 26.50
N PRO A 254 -1.78 -12.75 27.43
CA PRO A 254 -1.09 -14.03 27.58
C PRO A 254 -0.95 -14.83 26.29
N LEU A 255 -1.93 -14.76 25.37
CA LEU A 255 -1.86 -15.45 24.08
C LEU A 255 -0.83 -14.82 23.15
N ALA A 256 -0.75 -13.48 23.12
CA ALA A 256 0.27 -12.76 22.36
C ALA A 256 1.68 -13.05 22.88
N ILE A 257 1.87 -13.00 24.20
CA ILE A 257 3.14 -13.30 24.85
C ILE A 257 3.58 -14.74 24.57
N ALA A 258 2.65 -15.71 24.68
CA ALA A 258 2.94 -17.11 24.38
C ALA A 258 3.33 -17.31 22.91
N ALA A 259 2.62 -16.68 21.96
CA ALA A 259 2.94 -16.76 20.54
C ALA A 259 4.32 -16.18 20.22
N LEU A 260 4.66 -15.01 20.79
CA LEU A 260 5.98 -14.40 20.68
C LEU A 260 7.07 -15.32 21.25
N ALA A 261 6.87 -15.88 22.45
CA ALA A 261 7.82 -16.78 23.10
C ALA A 261 8.15 -18.02 22.26
N GLN A 262 7.19 -18.58 21.52
CA GLN A 262 7.42 -19.71 20.61
C GLN A 262 8.45 -19.41 19.51
N ARG A 263 8.60 -18.13 19.11
CA ARG A 263 9.56 -17.71 18.08
C ARG A 263 10.81 -17.02 18.65
N GLN A 264 11.02 -17.03 19.96
CA GLN A 264 12.17 -16.36 20.61
C GLN A 264 13.53 -16.91 20.13
N ASN A 265 13.59 -18.20 19.78
CA ASN A 265 14.77 -18.89 19.27
C ASN A 265 14.73 -19.13 17.74
N HIS A 266 13.90 -18.39 17.00
CA HIS A 266 13.76 -18.54 15.56
C HIS A 266 15.14 -18.41 14.84
N PRO A 267 15.44 -19.16 13.76
CA PRO A 267 16.76 -19.12 13.11
C PRO A 267 17.16 -17.75 12.56
N SER A 268 16.19 -16.94 12.12
CA SER A 268 16.41 -15.56 11.69
C SER A 268 16.72 -14.62 12.86
N ALA A 269 17.87 -13.92 12.80
CA ALA A 269 18.22 -12.87 13.74
C ALA A 269 17.22 -11.71 13.73
N LEU A 270 16.70 -11.36 12.55
CA LEU A 270 15.72 -10.29 12.38
C LEU A 270 14.43 -10.58 13.16
N VAL A 271 13.92 -11.81 13.06
CA VAL A 271 12.72 -12.24 13.80
C VAL A 271 12.99 -12.23 15.30
N ARG A 272 14.10 -12.81 15.77
CA ARG A 272 14.44 -12.86 17.19
C ARG A 272 14.52 -11.46 17.81
N GLU A 273 15.15 -10.52 17.11
CA GLU A 273 15.28 -9.12 17.57
C GLU A 273 13.91 -8.47 17.83
N HIS A 274 12.98 -8.60 16.88
CA HIS A 274 11.66 -7.97 16.99
C HIS A 274 10.75 -8.69 17.98
N VAL A 275 10.89 -10.02 18.10
CA VAL A 275 10.21 -10.82 19.12
C VAL A 275 10.66 -10.43 20.52
N ASN A 276 11.97 -10.31 20.76
CA ASN A 276 12.49 -9.91 22.06
C ASN A 276 12.08 -8.48 22.43
N TRP A 277 12.11 -7.56 21.48
CA TRP A 277 11.59 -6.21 21.68
C TRP A 277 10.10 -6.22 22.06
N ALA A 278 9.28 -7.00 21.36
CA ALA A 278 7.85 -7.10 21.63
C ALA A 278 7.57 -7.70 23.01
N LEU A 279 8.28 -8.78 23.40
CA LEU A 279 8.16 -9.38 24.72
C LEU A 279 8.57 -8.42 25.84
N HIS A 280 9.66 -7.67 25.65
CA HIS A 280 10.10 -6.68 26.62
C HIS A 280 9.05 -5.57 26.80
N ARG A 281 8.52 -5.03 25.71
CA ARG A 281 7.49 -4.00 25.73
C ARG A 281 6.18 -4.45 26.40
N LEU A 282 5.79 -5.72 26.23
CA LEU A 282 4.60 -6.28 26.89
C LEU A 282 4.82 -6.63 28.37
N SER A 283 6.06 -6.52 28.86
CA SER A 283 6.40 -6.74 30.28
C SER A 283 6.53 -5.45 31.09
N GLU A 284 6.54 -4.28 30.43
CA GLU A 284 6.49 -2.95 31.03
C GLU A 284 5.06 -2.51 31.34
#